data_AF-A0A0Q0Z3P3-F1
#
_entry.id   AF-A0A0Q0Z3P3-F1
#
_cell.length_a   1.000
_cell.length_b   1.000
_cell.length_c   1.000
_cell.angle_alpha   90.00
_cell.angle_beta   90.00
_cell.angle_gamma   90.00
#
_symmetry.space_group_name_H-M   'P 1'
#
loop_
_entity.id
_entity.type
_entity.pdbx_description
1 polymer ?
#
loop_
_entity_poly.entity_id
_entity_poly.type
_entity_poly.pdbx_seq_one_letter_code
_entity_poly.pdbx_strand_id
1 'polypeptide(L)'
;MSMYRRNQRELLHDLNITAEKQLKAARLNNMLQAASMAQNHANHRELIDKIEDANNRTVSEIKNLNSAMRKIGSEVNGKLEAQNVILDAIRADQRHYGEVAANQQYSRWRQENEHGRAYHYDYLPNAKRYIDSCLSASDAWTMLVREALRVEVMRFTKWKYSHWLPDALQTGIFIAPPKEPPVPAAPVLKEYPSGFSDSKRKTARILVAILAFFISVMGLAAVMIIPVGILSLMGVDMAPDSSTSKVFRFFIFAVPIAVTVYCDSLVRKHFDKATKDIDEWNVNARANYRDARSEYENTVRENWASWERANREAMLEAERRFIGLVGVDISRKGWESQWMDPGDFKQFADINSFIKSGRDMLPAIDEFVPVPPLRYREDLPERYRRSMQSYIDSLVRADLAP
;
A
#
# COMPACT_ATOMS: atom_id res chain seq x y z
N MET A 1 -1.41 68.43 -58.43
CA MET A 1 -1.82 67.02 -58.22
C MET A 1 -1.20 66.00 -59.22
N SER A 2 -0.34 66.37 -60.20
CA SER A 2 0.21 65.40 -61.17
C SER A 2 1.59 64.81 -60.84
N MET A 3 2.43 65.46 -60.01
CA MET A 3 3.74 64.91 -59.59
C MET A 3 3.62 63.70 -58.65
N TYR A 4 2.61 63.68 -57.77
CA TYR A 4 2.47 62.66 -56.73
C TYR A 4 2.14 61.26 -57.29
N ARG A 5 1.38 61.20 -58.39
CA ARG A 5 1.03 59.92 -59.06
C ARG A 5 2.17 59.36 -59.91
N ARG A 6 3.13 60.18 -60.34
CA ARG A 6 4.28 59.73 -61.16
C ARG A 6 5.34 59.10 -60.26
N ASN A 7 5.67 59.74 -59.14
CA ASN A 7 6.62 59.19 -58.16
C ASN A 7 6.13 57.88 -57.52
N GLN A 8 4.82 57.71 -57.33
CA GLN A 8 4.27 56.44 -56.83
C GLN A 8 4.45 55.27 -57.81
N ARG A 9 4.45 55.50 -59.13
CA ARG A 9 4.62 54.42 -60.12
C ARG A 9 6.07 53.99 -60.29
N GLU A 10 7.01 54.93 -60.28
CA GLU A 10 8.45 54.61 -60.31
C GLU A 10 8.88 53.85 -59.04
N LEU A 11 8.40 54.27 -57.87
CA LEU A 11 8.68 53.57 -56.62
C LEU A 11 8.14 52.13 -56.63
N LEU A 12 6.94 51.91 -57.17
CA LEU A 12 6.34 50.58 -57.29
C LEU A 12 7.09 49.70 -58.31
N HIS A 13 7.66 50.28 -59.36
CA HIS A 13 8.44 49.53 -60.35
C HIS A 13 9.80 49.08 -59.78
N ASP A 14 10.52 49.96 -59.09
CA ASP A 14 11.80 49.64 -58.46
C ASP A 14 11.64 48.62 -57.31
N LEU A 15 10.55 48.72 -56.55
CA LEU A 15 10.19 47.73 -55.54
C LEU A 15 9.95 46.35 -56.15
N ASN A 16 9.30 46.28 -57.31
CA ASN A 16 9.02 45.00 -57.97
C ASN A 16 10.29 44.34 -58.53
N ILE A 17 11.19 45.12 -59.12
CA ILE A 17 12.50 44.63 -59.60
C ILE A 17 13.37 44.13 -58.44
N THR A 18 13.35 44.85 -57.32
CA THR A 18 14.11 44.45 -56.12
C THR A 18 13.52 43.18 -55.50
N ALA A 19 12.20 43.06 -55.48
CA ALA A 19 11.50 41.85 -55.03
C ALA A 19 11.82 40.63 -55.91
N GLU A 20 11.86 40.77 -57.23
CA GLU A 20 12.24 39.66 -58.13
C GLU A 20 13.69 39.21 -57.94
N LYS A 21 14.62 40.16 -57.75
CA LYS A 21 16.04 39.84 -57.47
C LYS A 21 16.20 39.11 -56.14
N GLN A 22 15.51 39.55 -55.09
CA GLN A 22 15.50 38.88 -53.79
C GLN A 22 14.88 37.48 -53.89
N LEU A 23 13.83 37.31 -54.67
CA LEU A 23 13.17 36.01 -54.85
C LEU A 23 14.03 35.01 -55.64
N LYS A 24 14.79 35.47 -56.65
CA LYS A 24 15.78 34.63 -57.35
C LYS A 24 16.95 34.24 -56.44
N ALA A 25 17.47 35.16 -55.65
CA ALA A 25 18.53 34.87 -54.67
C ALA A 25 18.06 33.86 -53.61
N ALA A 26 16.84 34.02 -53.10
CA ALA A 26 16.23 33.08 -52.15
C ALA A 26 16.07 31.67 -52.76
N ARG A 27 15.65 31.56 -54.03
CA ARG A 27 15.55 30.27 -54.72
C ARG A 27 16.90 29.59 -54.90
N LEU A 28 17.93 30.33 -55.31
CA LEU A 28 19.29 29.79 -55.46
C LEU A 28 19.84 29.29 -54.12
N ASN A 29 19.63 30.06 -53.05
CA ASN A 29 20.07 29.68 -51.71
C ASN A 29 19.35 28.40 -51.22
N ASN A 30 18.05 28.28 -51.46
CA ASN A 30 17.29 27.07 -51.14
C ASN A 30 17.77 25.85 -51.95
N MET A 31 18.13 26.02 -53.22
CA MET A 31 18.68 24.93 -54.04
C MET A 31 20.06 24.49 -53.57
N LEU A 32 20.94 25.42 -53.17
CA LEU A 32 22.26 25.10 -52.62
C LEU A 32 22.16 24.40 -51.25
N GLN A 33 21.24 24.83 -50.38
CA GLN A 33 20.97 24.15 -49.12
C GLN A 33 20.43 22.74 -49.35
N ALA A 34 19.50 22.56 -50.29
CA ALA A 34 18.97 21.24 -50.63
C ALA A 34 20.06 20.30 -51.19
N ALA A 35 20.95 20.81 -52.05
CA ALA A 35 22.07 20.04 -52.59
C ALA A 35 23.09 19.66 -51.49
N SER A 36 23.41 20.59 -50.59
CA SER A 36 24.30 20.34 -49.45
C SER A 36 23.70 19.31 -48.48
N MET A 37 22.39 19.40 -48.20
CA MET A 37 21.69 18.41 -47.38
C MET A 37 21.67 17.03 -48.02
N ALA A 38 21.45 16.93 -49.34
CA ALA A 38 21.47 15.66 -50.06
C ALA A 38 22.86 14.99 -50.01
N GLN A 39 23.93 15.76 -50.17
CA GLN A 39 25.32 15.25 -50.07
C GLN A 39 25.67 14.82 -48.65
N ASN A 40 25.27 15.59 -47.63
CA ASN A 40 25.47 15.23 -46.23
C ASN A 40 24.69 13.96 -45.83
N HIS A 41 23.48 13.78 -46.40
CA HIS A 41 22.69 12.56 -46.22
C HIS A 41 23.35 11.33 -46.88
N ALA A 42 23.91 11.47 -48.09
CA ALA A 42 24.62 10.39 -48.76
C ALA A 42 25.85 9.94 -47.96
N ASN A 43 26.66 10.89 -47.47
CA ASN A 43 27.83 10.61 -46.65
C ASN A 43 27.45 9.99 -45.29
N HIS A 44 26.36 10.43 -44.67
CA HIS A 44 25.86 9.82 -43.43
C HIS A 44 25.43 8.37 -43.65
N ARG A 45 24.80 8.05 -44.79
CA ARG A 45 24.37 6.70 -45.09
C ARG A 45 25.55 5.74 -45.24
N GLU A 46 26.60 6.16 -45.95
CA GLU A 46 27.83 5.36 -46.07
C GLU A 46 28.53 5.15 -44.72
N LEU A 47 28.50 6.16 -43.83
CA LEU A 47 29.05 6.02 -42.48
C LEU A 47 28.23 5.04 -41.62
N ILE A 48 26.90 5.08 -41.72
CA ILE A 48 26.00 4.16 -41.03
C ILE A 48 26.28 2.72 -41.47
N ASP A 49 26.38 2.46 -42.78
CA ASP A 49 26.65 1.11 -43.31
C ASP A 49 28.00 0.58 -42.80
N LYS A 50 29.05 1.42 -42.75
CA LYS A 50 30.36 1.02 -42.20
C LYS A 50 30.33 0.75 -40.69
N ILE A 51 29.56 1.53 -39.93
CA ILE A 51 29.36 1.30 -38.49
C ILE A 51 28.58 0.01 -38.27
N GLU A 52 27.56 -0.26 -39.09
CA GLU A 52 26.76 -1.48 -39.03
C GLU A 52 27.60 -2.73 -39.35
N ASP A 53 28.43 -2.67 -40.39
CA ASP A 53 29.37 -3.74 -40.73
C ASP A 53 30.41 -3.99 -39.63
N ALA A 54 30.98 -2.93 -39.05
CA ALA A 54 31.92 -3.05 -37.94
C ALA A 54 31.24 -3.64 -36.69
N ASN A 55 30.00 -3.23 -36.40
CA ASN A 55 29.22 -3.74 -35.28
C ASN A 55 28.81 -5.21 -35.49
N ASN A 56 28.47 -5.61 -36.71
CA ASN A 56 28.17 -7.00 -37.04
C ASN A 56 29.39 -7.91 -36.85
N ARG A 57 30.59 -7.43 -37.19
CA ARG A 57 31.85 -8.16 -36.93
C ARG A 57 32.12 -8.32 -35.44
N THR A 58 32.03 -7.24 -34.65
CA THR A 58 32.25 -7.31 -33.19
C THR A 58 31.23 -8.21 -32.50
N VAL A 59 29.95 -8.16 -32.91
CA VAL A 59 28.91 -9.07 -32.41
C VAL A 59 29.24 -10.53 -32.74
N SER A 60 29.76 -10.82 -33.94
CA SER A 60 30.17 -12.17 -34.32
C SER A 60 31.36 -12.68 -33.48
N GLU A 61 32.35 -11.83 -33.21
CA GLU A 61 33.50 -12.15 -32.37
C GLU A 61 33.09 -12.40 -30.91
N ILE A 62 32.22 -11.54 -30.36
CA ILE A 62 31.65 -11.73 -29.01
C ILE A 62 30.88 -13.05 -28.92
N LYS A 63 30.11 -13.40 -29.96
CA LYS A 63 29.38 -14.67 -29.99
C LYS A 63 30.32 -15.87 -30.00
N ASN A 64 31.40 -15.82 -30.78
CA ASN A 64 32.42 -16.87 -30.82
C ASN A 64 33.14 -16.99 -29.47
N LEU A 65 33.53 -15.86 -28.88
CA LEU A 65 34.20 -15.82 -27.57
C LEU A 65 33.31 -16.38 -26.46
N ASN A 66 32.03 -16.00 -26.44
CA ASN A 66 31.04 -16.54 -25.50
C ASN A 66 30.84 -18.05 -25.68
N SER A 67 30.84 -18.56 -26.92
CA SER A 67 30.74 -20.00 -27.17
C SER A 67 31.96 -20.77 -26.65
N ALA A 68 33.17 -20.22 -26.83
CA ALA A 68 34.41 -20.77 -26.29
C ALA A 68 34.43 -20.72 -24.75
N MET A 69 34.01 -19.61 -24.15
CA MET A 69 33.89 -19.47 -22.69
C MET A 69 32.86 -20.44 -22.10
N ARG A 70 31.72 -20.68 -22.77
CA ARG A 70 30.75 -21.68 -22.32
C ARG A 70 31.33 -23.09 -22.38
N LYS A 71 32.07 -23.42 -23.45
CA LYS A 71 32.75 -24.72 -23.59
C LYS A 71 33.78 -24.91 -22.48
N ILE A 72 34.65 -23.92 -22.26
CA ILE A 72 35.63 -23.92 -21.16
C ILE A 72 34.91 -24.05 -19.81
N GLY A 73 33.85 -23.27 -19.59
CA GLY A 73 33.04 -23.34 -18.38
C GLY A 73 32.42 -24.72 -18.16
N SER A 74 31.92 -25.38 -19.20
CA SER A 74 31.38 -26.74 -19.12
C SER A 74 32.46 -27.80 -18.84
N GLU A 75 33.65 -27.66 -19.44
CA GLU A 75 34.78 -28.56 -19.20
C GLU A 75 35.35 -28.38 -17.78
N VAL A 76 35.46 -27.14 -17.31
CA VAL A 76 35.89 -26.81 -15.95
C VAL A 76 34.86 -27.32 -14.94
N ASN A 77 33.56 -27.04 -15.15
CA ASN A 77 32.51 -27.54 -14.26
C ASN A 77 32.45 -29.07 -14.25
N GLY A 78 32.60 -29.73 -15.40
CA GLY A 78 32.63 -31.20 -15.45
C GLY A 78 33.84 -31.80 -14.71
N LYS A 79 35.01 -31.17 -14.81
CA LYS A 79 36.19 -31.56 -14.02
C LYS A 79 36.00 -31.30 -12.52
N LEU A 80 35.36 -30.20 -12.17
CA LEU A 80 35.12 -29.79 -10.79
C LEU A 80 34.04 -30.67 -10.13
N GLU A 81 33.00 -31.05 -10.88
CA GLU A 81 31.98 -32.02 -10.48
C GLU A 81 32.59 -33.41 -10.30
N ALA A 82 33.44 -33.87 -11.24
CA ALA A 82 34.17 -35.13 -11.09
C ALA A 82 35.09 -35.14 -9.85
N GLN A 83 35.78 -34.03 -9.57
CA GLN A 83 36.59 -33.89 -8.35
C GLN A 83 35.73 -33.85 -7.09
N ASN A 84 34.58 -33.19 -7.12
CA ASN A 84 33.65 -33.17 -5.98
C ASN A 84 33.09 -34.56 -5.70
N VAL A 85 32.72 -35.34 -6.72
CA VAL A 85 32.29 -36.74 -6.56
C VAL A 85 33.38 -37.58 -5.89
N ILE A 86 34.65 -37.41 -6.30
CA ILE A 86 35.78 -38.12 -5.69
C ILE A 86 36.00 -37.66 -4.23
N LEU A 87 35.95 -36.35 -3.97
CA LEU A 87 36.10 -35.80 -2.62
C LEU A 87 34.96 -36.24 -1.70
N ASP A 88 33.74 -36.30 -2.20
CA ASP A 88 32.58 -36.76 -1.43
C ASP A 88 32.65 -38.26 -1.15
N ALA A 89 33.15 -39.07 -2.09
CA ALA A 89 33.45 -40.48 -1.86
C ALA A 89 34.54 -40.66 -0.79
N ILE A 90 35.65 -39.90 -0.86
CA ILE A 90 36.70 -39.93 0.15
C ILE A 90 36.17 -39.50 1.53
N ARG A 91 35.33 -38.46 1.59
CA ARG A 91 34.68 -38.00 2.83
C ARG A 91 33.68 -39.02 3.37
N ALA A 92 32.99 -39.75 2.50
CA ALA A 92 32.09 -40.83 2.90
C ALA A 92 32.88 -42.00 3.48
N ASP A 93 33.97 -42.40 2.83
CA ASP A 93 34.87 -43.46 3.32
C ASP A 93 35.52 -43.06 4.64
N GLN A 94 36.05 -41.84 4.77
CA GLN A 94 36.64 -41.36 6.04
C GLN A 94 35.63 -41.36 7.19
N ARG A 95 34.38 -40.97 6.92
CA ARG A 95 33.29 -41.06 7.91
C ARG A 95 33.00 -42.51 8.27
N HIS A 96 32.91 -43.40 7.28
CA HIS A 96 32.68 -44.83 7.50
C HIS A 96 33.79 -45.47 8.35
N TYR A 97 35.07 -45.24 8.03
CA TYR A 97 36.19 -45.75 8.83
C TYR A 97 36.22 -45.13 10.24
N GLY A 98 35.92 -43.83 10.37
CA GLY A 98 35.79 -43.17 11.67
C GLY A 98 34.68 -43.77 12.53
N GLU A 99 33.52 -44.04 11.95
CA GLU A 99 32.39 -44.69 12.62
C GLU A 99 32.72 -46.13 13.04
N VAL A 100 33.37 -46.91 12.17
CA VAL A 100 33.80 -48.28 12.48
C VAL A 100 34.81 -48.28 13.63
N ALA A 101 35.80 -47.37 13.59
CA ALA A 101 36.80 -47.24 14.65
C ALA A 101 36.18 -46.81 15.99
N ALA A 102 35.28 -45.82 15.98
CA ALA A 102 34.54 -45.39 17.17
C ALA A 102 33.67 -46.53 17.75
N ASN A 103 32.99 -47.29 16.90
CA ASN A 103 32.19 -48.44 17.34
C ASN A 103 33.06 -49.57 17.93
N GLN A 104 34.25 -49.82 17.36
CA GLN A 104 35.20 -50.79 17.93
C GLN A 104 35.75 -50.31 19.28
N GLN A 105 36.11 -49.04 19.40
CA GLN A 105 36.59 -48.44 20.64
C GLN A 105 35.51 -48.50 21.73
N TYR A 106 34.27 -48.14 21.40
CA TYR A 106 33.13 -48.27 22.32
C TYR A 106 32.90 -49.73 22.74
N SER A 107 32.98 -50.68 21.80
CA SER A 107 32.79 -52.10 22.11
C SER A 107 33.87 -52.62 23.07
N ARG A 108 35.13 -52.24 22.86
CA ARG A 108 36.23 -52.61 23.77
C ARG A 108 36.04 -51.96 25.13
N TRP A 109 35.78 -50.66 25.19
CA TRP A 109 35.51 -49.95 26.43
C TRP A 109 34.35 -50.59 27.22
N ARG A 110 33.25 -50.91 26.54
CA ARG A 110 32.10 -51.61 27.13
C ARG A 110 32.47 -52.96 27.73
N GLN A 111 33.29 -53.75 27.05
CA GLN A 111 33.55 -55.16 27.43
C GLN A 111 34.71 -55.30 28.41
N GLU A 112 35.76 -54.51 28.22
CA GLU A 112 37.05 -54.66 28.92
C GLU A 112 37.14 -53.75 30.14
N ASN A 113 36.48 -52.59 30.15
CA ASN A 113 36.52 -51.63 31.26
C ASN A 113 35.32 -51.83 32.21
N GLU A 114 35.58 -51.86 33.53
CA GLU A 114 34.53 -51.92 34.57
C GLU A 114 33.54 -50.76 34.45
N HIS A 115 34.02 -49.55 34.16
CA HIS A 115 33.18 -48.37 33.96
C HIS A 115 32.28 -48.53 32.72
N GLY A 116 32.82 -49.10 31.64
CA GLY A 116 32.07 -49.36 30.42
C GLY A 116 31.00 -50.42 30.57
N ARG A 117 31.27 -51.46 31.37
CA ARG A 117 30.28 -52.48 31.73
C ARG A 117 29.16 -51.86 32.57
N ALA A 118 29.51 -51.15 33.64
CA ALA A 118 28.53 -50.48 34.51
C ALA A 118 27.67 -49.47 33.74
N TYR A 119 28.27 -48.68 32.84
CA TYR A 119 27.52 -47.77 32.01
C TYR A 119 26.55 -48.50 31.07
N HIS A 120 27.02 -49.49 30.32
CA HIS A 120 26.23 -50.09 29.25
C HIS A 120 25.18 -51.10 29.73
N TYR A 121 25.50 -51.89 30.76
CA TYR A 121 24.63 -52.97 31.22
C TYR A 121 23.72 -52.54 32.38
N ASP A 122 24.20 -51.64 33.24
CA ASP A 122 23.44 -51.24 34.43
C ASP A 122 22.79 -49.87 34.23
N TYR A 123 23.59 -48.83 33.93
CA TYR A 123 23.09 -47.45 33.88
C TYR A 123 22.23 -47.16 32.64
N LEU A 124 22.73 -47.43 31.44
CA LEU A 124 22.11 -47.04 30.17
C LEU A 124 20.70 -47.62 29.99
N PRO A 125 20.43 -48.91 30.30
CA PRO A 125 19.07 -49.45 30.20
C PRO A 125 18.11 -48.82 31.20
N ASN A 126 18.57 -48.48 32.41
CA ASN A 126 17.76 -47.83 33.44
C ASN A 126 17.46 -46.37 33.08
N ALA A 127 18.48 -45.65 32.60
CA ALA A 127 18.35 -44.27 32.16
C ALA A 127 17.43 -44.13 30.92
N LYS A 128 17.50 -45.08 29.98
CA LYS A 128 16.56 -45.16 28.85
C LYS A 128 15.13 -45.44 29.31
N ARG A 129 14.92 -46.42 30.18
CA ARG A 129 13.59 -46.71 30.75
C ARG A 129 12.99 -45.51 31.47
N TYR A 130 13.80 -44.77 32.23
CA TYR A 130 13.38 -43.53 32.87
C TYR A 130 12.95 -42.47 31.84
N ILE A 131 13.75 -42.25 30.78
CA ILE A 131 13.40 -41.33 29.69
C ILE A 131 12.10 -41.73 29.02
N ASP A 132 11.95 -43.01 28.65
CA ASP A 132 10.76 -43.53 27.98
C ASP A 132 9.52 -43.40 28.87
N SER A 133 9.67 -43.61 30.18
CA SER A 133 8.61 -43.41 31.17
C SER A 133 8.21 -41.93 31.32
N CYS A 134 9.19 -41.01 31.34
CA CYS A 134 8.92 -39.58 31.34
C CYS A 134 8.20 -39.12 30.06
N LEU A 135 8.58 -39.64 28.90
CA LEU A 135 7.91 -39.34 27.64
C LEU A 135 6.48 -39.89 27.64
N SER A 136 6.29 -41.13 28.07
CA SER A 136 4.97 -41.77 28.17
C SER A 136 4.05 -41.02 29.15
N ALA A 137 4.57 -40.58 30.30
CA ALA A 137 3.85 -39.75 31.26
C ALA A 137 3.49 -38.37 30.69
N SER A 138 4.36 -37.78 29.86
CA SER A 138 4.07 -36.51 29.17
C SER A 138 2.95 -36.66 28.13
N ASP A 139 2.91 -37.79 27.43
CA ASP A 139 1.81 -38.12 26.51
C ASP A 139 0.49 -38.30 27.25
N ALA A 140 0.49 -39.07 28.35
CA ALA A 140 -0.68 -39.28 29.20
C ALA A 140 -1.19 -37.95 29.79
N TRP A 141 -0.28 -37.11 30.29
CA TRP A 141 -0.58 -35.75 30.75
C TRP A 141 -1.24 -34.91 29.65
N THR A 142 -0.64 -34.90 28.47
CA THR A 142 -1.15 -34.15 27.31
C THR A 142 -2.57 -34.60 26.94
N MET A 143 -2.86 -35.89 26.98
CA MET A 143 -4.21 -36.42 26.75
C MET A 143 -5.21 -35.97 27.82
N LEU A 144 -4.84 -36.02 29.11
CA LEU A 144 -5.69 -35.57 30.21
C LEU A 144 -6.02 -34.08 30.12
N VAL A 145 -5.02 -33.25 29.82
CA VAL A 145 -5.23 -31.81 29.62
C VAL A 145 -6.10 -31.55 28.40
N ARG A 146 -5.86 -32.23 27.27
CA ARG A 146 -6.70 -32.08 26.05
C ARG A 146 -8.17 -32.42 26.30
N GLU A 147 -8.45 -33.48 27.05
CA GLU A 147 -9.84 -33.82 27.38
C GLU A 147 -10.46 -32.76 28.31
N ALA A 148 -9.70 -32.25 29.28
CA ALA A 148 -10.14 -31.15 30.13
C ALA A 148 -10.44 -29.87 29.32
N LEU A 149 -9.56 -29.51 28.38
CA LEU A 149 -9.76 -28.39 27.46
C LEU A 149 -11.06 -28.56 26.68
N ARG A 150 -11.27 -29.75 26.09
CA ARG A 150 -12.48 -30.07 25.32
C ARG A 150 -13.75 -29.91 26.16
N VAL A 151 -13.74 -30.45 27.38
CA VAL A 151 -14.89 -30.36 28.30
C VAL A 151 -15.19 -28.91 28.67
N GLU A 152 -14.18 -28.10 28.97
CA GLU A 152 -14.40 -26.70 29.34
C GLU A 152 -14.82 -25.81 28.16
N VAL A 153 -14.30 -26.06 26.96
CA VAL A 153 -14.78 -25.40 25.73
C VAL A 153 -16.25 -25.71 25.49
N MET A 154 -16.67 -26.98 25.62
CA MET A 154 -18.08 -27.38 25.50
C MET A 154 -18.98 -26.75 26.57
N ARG A 155 -18.40 -26.33 27.70
CA ARG A 155 -19.09 -25.64 28.80
C ARG A 155 -19.00 -24.13 28.73
N PHE A 156 -18.53 -23.56 27.62
CA PHE A 156 -18.37 -22.11 27.46
C PHE A 156 -19.59 -21.31 27.91
N THR A 157 -20.79 -21.76 27.55
CA THR A 157 -22.06 -21.11 27.95
C THR A 157 -22.27 -21.01 29.47
N LYS A 158 -21.64 -21.88 30.26
CA LYS A 158 -21.75 -21.91 31.73
C LYS A 158 -20.80 -20.95 32.44
N TRP A 159 -19.67 -20.63 31.82
CA TRP A 159 -18.62 -19.82 32.46
C TRP A 159 -18.31 -18.51 31.74
N LYS A 160 -18.81 -18.30 30.52
CA LYS A 160 -18.71 -17.02 29.83
C LYS A 160 -19.42 -15.91 30.61
N TYR A 161 -18.97 -14.67 30.43
CA TYR A 161 -19.77 -13.55 30.89
C TYR A 161 -21.02 -13.34 30.04
N SER A 162 -22.04 -12.73 30.63
CA SER A 162 -23.32 -12.46 29.98
C SER A 162 -23.17 -11.61 28.71
N HIS A 163 -22.29 -10.61 28.75
CA HIS A 163 -22.03 -9.69 27.65
C HIS A 163 -21.17 -10.28 26.53
N TRP A 164 -20.58 -11.47 26.72
CA TRP A 164 -19.81 -12.13 25.66
C TRP A 164 -20.72 -12.83 24.65
N LEU A 165 -20.34 -12.77 23.37
CA LEU A 165 -21.04 -13.46 22.30
C LEU A 165 -21.02 -14.99 22.53
N PRO A 166 -22.09 -15.71 22.14
CA PRO A 166 -22.18 -17.16 22.33
C PRO A 166 -21.10 -17.97 21.61
N ASP A 167 -20.65 -17.48 20.45
CA ASP A 167 -19.68 -18.08 19.55
C ASP A 167 -18.26 -17.50 19.70
N ALA A 168 -18.03 -16.71 20.76
CA ALA A 168 -16.79 -15.95 20.94
C ALA A 168 -15.50 -16.79 20.93
N LEU A 169 -15.52 -18.02 21.48
CA LEU A 169 -14.36 -18.91 21.42
C LEU A 169 -14.06 -19.40 20.01
N GLN A 170 -15.06 -19.49 19.14
CA GLN A 170 -14.89 -19.95 17.76
C GLN A 170 -14.44 -18.80 16.86
N THR A 171 -15.02 -17.61 17.02
CA THR A 171 -14.77 -16.46 16.16
C THR A 171 -13.62 -15.58 16.63
N GLY A 172 -13.23 -15.67 17.91
CA GLY A 172 -12.33 -14.71 18.55
C GLY A 172 -12.98 -13.34 18.81
N ILE A 173 -14.28 -13.22 18.57
CA ILE A 173 -15.05 -11.99 18.78
C ILE A 173 -15.91 -12.17 20.03
N PHE A 174 -15.51 -11.52 21.11
CA PHE A 174 -16.17 -11.57 22.41
C PHE A 174 -17.25 -10.50 22.55
N ILE A 175 -17.05 -9.31 21.99
CA ILE A 175 -17.98 -8.19 22.12
C ILE A 175 -18.56 -7.86 20.76
N ALA A 176 -19.87 -7.57 20.69
CA ALA A 176 -20.52 -7.18 19.45
C ALA A 176 -19.83 -5.94 18.84
N PRO A 177 -19.62 -5.91 17.51
CA PRO A 177 -19.02 -4.78 16.82
C PRO A 177 -19.88 -3.51 17.00
N PRO A 178 -19.27 -2.31 17.01
CA PRO A 178 -19.99 -1.07 17.17
C PRO A 178 -20.95 -0.87 15.99
N LYS A 179 -22.12 -0.29 16.26
CA LYS A 179 -23.02 0.14 15.19
C LYS A 179 -22.43 1.39 14.55
N GLU A 180 -22.25 1.35 13.23
CA GLU A 180 -21.74 2.51 12.51
C GLU A 180 -22.76 3.67 12.59
N PRO A 181 -22.31 4.91 12.84
CA PRO A 181 -23.16 6.08 12.73
C PRO A 181 -23.67 6.22 11.27
N PRO A 182 -24.75 7.00 11.04
CA PRO A 182 -25.23 7.24 9.68
C PRO A 182 -24.19 8.04 8.88
N VAL A 183 -23.96 7.62 7.64
CA VAL A 183 -23.06 8.31 6.71
C VAL A 183 -23.59 9.71 6.42
N PRO A 184 -22.76 10.77 6.50
CA PRO A 184 -23.20 12.12 6.15
C PRO A 184 -23.68 12.18 4.70
N ALA A 185 -24.85 12.77 4.47
CA ALA A 185 -25.44 12.90 3.14
C ALA A 185 -24.62 13.86 2.25
N ALA A 186 -24.54 13.55 0.96
CA ALA A 186 -23.89 14.43 -0.01
C ALA A 186 -24.56 15.82 -0.04
N PRO A 187 -23.80 16.91 -0.22
CA PRO A 187 -24.37 18.25 -0.24
C PRO A 187 -25.21 18.45 -1.50
N VAL A 188 -26.42 18.99 -1.33
CA VAL A 188 -27.27 19.40 -2.45
C VAL A 188 -26.70 20.68 -3.05
N LEU A 189 -26.01 20.61 -4.18
CA LEU A 189 -25.40 21.81 -4.78
C LEU A 189 -26.48 22.75 -5.33
N LYS A 190 -26.30 24.07 -5.15
CA LYS A 190 -27.13 25.06 -5.82
C LYS A 190 -26.79 25.04 -7.30
N GLU A 191 -27.80 24.80 -8.11
CA GLU A 191 -27.68 24.89 -9.56
C GLU A 191 -27.56 26.36 -9.98
N TYR A 192 -26.74 26.60 -10.99
CA TYR A 192 -26.80 27.89 -11.67
C TYR A 192 -28.18 28.02 -12.31
N PRO A 193 -28.79 29.22 -12.30
CA PRO A 193 -30.11 29.44 -12.87
C PRO A 193 -30.19 28.84 -14.29
N SER A 194 -31.07 27.88 -14.47
CA SER A 194 -31.20 27.07 -15.68
C SER A 194 -31.83 27.90 -16.81
N GLY A 195 -30.98 28.63 -17.53
CA GLY A 195 -31.39 29.49 -18.65
C GLY A 195 -30.25 30.20 -19.38
N PHE A 196 -29.02 30.11 -18.87
CA PHE A 196 -27.83 30.81 -19.37
C PHE A 196 -27.04 29.98 -20.38
N SER A 197 -27.58 29.76 -21.58
CA SER A 197 -26.65 29.59 -22.72
C SER A 197 -26.10 30.97 -23.08
N ASP A 198 -24.80 31.05 -23.43
CA ASP A 198 -24.17 32.31 -23.86
C ASP A 198 -24.96 33.03 -24.94
N SER A 199 -25.70 32.28 -25.75
CA SER A 199 -26.62 32.79 -26.76
C SER A 199 -27.76 33.60 -26.15
N LYS A 200 -28.52 33.05 -25.18
CA LYS A 200 -29.66 33.76 -24.54
C LYS A 200 -29.21 34.98 -23.74
N ARG A 201 -28.03 34.94 -23.13
CA ARG A 201 -27.43 36.09 -22.42
C ARG A 201 -27.06 37.22 -23.39
N LYS A 202 -26.50 36.89 -24.56
CA LYS A 202 -26.25 37.88 -25.63
C LYS A 202 -27.55 38.47 -26.14
N THR A 203 -28.56 37.64 -26.41
CA THR A 203 -29.86 38.12 -26.90
C THR A 203 -30.56 39.04 -25.90
N ALA A 204 -30.59 38.68 -24.61
CA ALA A 204 -31.19 39.52 -23.57
C ALA A 204 -30.44 40.85 -23.38
N ARG A 205 -29.11 40.85 -23.43
CA ARG A 205 -28.29 42.09 -23.38
C ARG A 205 -28.55 42.99 -24.58
N ILE A 206 -28.61 42.43 -25.79
CA ILE A 206 -28.95 43.17 -27.00
C ILE A 206 -30.34 43.79 -26.87
N LEU A 207 -31.32 43.04 -26.36
CA LEU A 207 -32.70 43.51 -26.24
C LEU A 207 -32.84 44.61 -25.17
N VAL A 208 -32.16 44.48 -24.03
CA VAL A 208 -32.09 45.53 -23.00
C VAL A 208 -31.37 46.78 -23.52
N ALA A 209 -30.28 46.62 -24.28
CA ALA A 209 -29.59 47.75 -24.89
C ALA A 209 -30.47 48.47 -25.93
N ILE A 210 -31.20 47.74 -26.76
CA ILE A 210 -32.15 48.32 -27.72
C ILE A 210 -33.26 49.08 -26.96
N LEU A 211 -33.86 48.47 -25.94
CA LEU A 211 -34.92 49.10 -25.15
C LEU A 211 -34.43 50.37 -24.46
N ALA A 212 -33.26 50.33 -23.83
CA ALA A 212 -32.64 51.47 -23.17
C ALA A 212 -32.26 52.59 -24.16
N PHE A 213 -31.83 52.23 -25.38
CA PHE A 213 -31.58 53.18 -26.46
C PHE A 213 -32.88 53.92 -26.84
N PHE A 214 -33.98 53.19 -27.07
CA PHE A 214 -35.26 53.80 -27.42
C PHE A 214 -35.83 54.66 -26.30
N ILE A 215 -35.78 54.20 -25.04
CA ILE A 215 -36.23 55.00 -23.88
C ILE A 215 -35.40 56.27 -23.76
N SER A 216 -34.07 56.19 -23.95
CA SER A 216 -33.20 57.36 -23.93
C SER A 216 -33.51 58.34 -25.07
N VAL A 217 -33.74 57.85 -26.28
CA VAL A 217 -34.10 58.71 -27.44
C VAL A 217 -35.46 59.36 -27.22
N MET A 218 -36.45 58.61 -26.72
CA MET A 218 -37.78 59.15 -26.39
C MET A 218 -37.73 60.18 -25.26
N GLY A 219 -36.96 59.92 -24.21
CA GLY A 219 -36.75 60.88 -23.12
C GLY A 219 -36.07 62.15 -23.60
N LEU A 220 -35.05 62.03 -24.46
CA LEU A 220 -34.34 63.18 -25.03
C LEU A 220 -35.22 63.95 -26.03
N ALA A 221 -36.04 63.24 -26.81
CA ALA A 221 -37.07 63.82 -27.66
C ALA A 221 -38.12 64.57 -26.82
N ALA A 222 -38.62 64.01 -25.73
CA ALA A 222 -39.55 64.72 -24.84
C ALA A 222 -38.89 65.97 -24.22
N VAL A 223 -37.67 65.86 -23.71
CA VAL A 223 -36.94 66.98 -23.07
C VAL A 223 -36.55 68.07 -24.06
N MET A 224 -36.39 67.77 -25.36
CA MET A 224 -35.94 68.75 -26.35
C MET A 224 -37.08 69.24 -27.26
N ILE A 225 -37.99 68.37 -27.69
CA ILE A 225 -39.13 68.73 -28.54
C ILE A 225 -40.16 69.54 -27.74
N ILE A 226 -40.37 69.23 -26.45
CA ILE A 226 -41.36 69.97 -25.65
C ILE A 226 -40.90 71.43 -25.44
N PRO A 227 -39.66 71.75 -25.02
CA PRO A 227 -39.23 73.14 -24.88
C PRO A 227 -39.07 73.87 -26.22
N VAL A 228 -38.54 73.22 -27.26
CA VAL A 228 -38.41 73.83 -28.60
C VAL A 228 -39.79 74.09 -29.22
N GLY A 229 -40.74 73.18 -29.04
CA GLY A 229 -42.14 73.36 -29.46
C GLY A 229 -42.84 74.49 -28.69
N ILE A 230 -42.60 74.61 -27.38
CA ILE A 230 -43.12 75.71 -26.55
C ILE A 230 -42.48 77.05 -26.97
N LEU A 231 -41.16 77.10 -27.20
CA LEU A 231 -40.45 78.29 -27.65
C LEU A 231 -40.87 78.73 -29.07
N SER A 232 -41.14 77.78 -29.96
CA SER A 232 -41.67 78.04 -31.31
C SER A 232 -43.10 78.56 -31.26
N LEU A 233 -43.96 78.04 -30.36
CA LEU A 233 -45.29 78.58 -30.08
C LEU A 233 -45.25 80.00 -29.49
N MET A 234 -44.16 80.36 -28.80
CA MET A 234 -43.90 81.72 -28.29
C MET A 234 -43.27 82.66 -29.34
N GLY A 235 -43.14 82.23 -30.61
CA GLY A 235 -42.66 83.06 -31.72
C GLY A 235 -41.16 83.37 -31.71
N VAL A 236 -40.37 82.63 -30.92
CA VAL A 236 -38.92 82.79 -30.88
C VAL A 236 -38.29 81.94 -31.98
N ASP A 237 -37.77 82.59 -33.02
CA ASP A 237 -37.11 81.92 -34.14
C ASP A 237 -35.75 81.36 -33.71
N MET A 238 -35.71 80.07 -33.39
CA MET A 238 -34.47 79.35 -33.18
C MET A 238 -33.97 78.80 -34.52
N ALA A 239 -33.39 79.66 -35.35
CA ALA A 239 -32.60 79.19 -36.48
C ALA A 239 -31.43 78.35 -35.92
N PRO A 240 -31.27 77.08 -36.34
CA PRO A 240 -30.25 76.22 -35.78
C PRO A 240 -28.88 76.70 -36.25
N ASP A 241 -28.23 77.53 -35.43
CA ASP A 241 -26.81 77.80 -35.60
C ASP A 241 -26.04 76.48 -35.64
N SER A 242 -25.00 76.43 -36.49
CA SER A 242 -24.26 75.19 -36.75
C SER A 242 -23.66 74.53 -35.48
N SER A 243 -23.54 75.27 -34.38
CA SER A 243 -23.10 74.79 -33.06
C SER A 243 -24.20 74.05 -32.29
N THR A 244 -25.42 74.58 -32.20
CA THR A 244 -26.55 73.93 -31.49
C THR A 244 -26.97 72.64 -32.20
N SER A 245 -26.94 72.60 -33.53
CA SER A 245 -27.17 71.38 -34.32
C SER A 245 -26.13 70.28 -34.05
N LYS A 246 -24.85 70.65 -33.87
CA LYS A 246 -23.78 69.70 -33.54
C LYS A 246 -23.90 69.15 -32.12
N VAL A 247 -24.20 70.02 -31.15
CA VAL A 247 -24.43 69.63 -29.75
C VAL A 247 -25.65 68.72 -29.64
N PHE A 248 -26.73 69.04 -30.34
CA PHE A 248 -27.94 68.22 -30.38
C PHE A 248 -27.69 66.83 -30.97
N ARG A 249 -27.00 66.75 -32.12
CA ARG A 249 -26.59 65.47 -32.72
C ARG A 249 -25.69 64.68 -31.76
N PHE A 250 -24.76 65.35 -31.07
CA PHE A 250 -23.92 64.69 -30.09
C PHE A 250 -24.74 64.09 -28.94
N PHE A 251 -25.72 64.80 -28.37
CA PHE A 251 -26.56 64.26 -27.30
C PHE A 251 -27.48 63.11 -27.75
N ILE A 252 -28.04 63.18 -28.97
CA ILE A 252 -28.86 62.10 -29.55
C ILE A 252 -28.08 60.79 -29.67
N PHE A 253 -26.80 60.84 -30.00
CA PHE A 253 -26.00 59.62 -30.16
C PHE A 253 -25.26 59.23 -28.88
N ALA A 254 -24.69 60.17 -28.13
CA ALA A 254 -23.84 59.89 -26.98
C ALA A 254 -24.62 59.42 -25.75
N VAL A 255 -25.79 60.00 -25.45
CA VAL A 255 -26.55 59.65 -24.24
C VAL A 255 -27.13 58.23 -24.31
N PRO A 256 -27.78 57.81 -25.41
CA PRO A 256 -28.26 56.44 -25.53
C PRO A 256 -27.11 55.40 -25.48
N ILE A 257 -25.96 55.70 -26.10
CA ILE A 257 -24.77 54.84 -26.00
C ILE A 257 -24.28 54.75 -24.54
N ALA A 258 -24.23 55.87 -23.81
CA ALA A 258 -23.81 55.87 -22.41
C ALA A 258 -24.80 55.08 -21.51
N VAL A 259 -26.10 55.26 -21.71
CA VAL A 259 -27.16 54.55 -20.95
C VAL A 259 -27.10 53.05 -21.24
N THR A 260 -26.96 52.64 -22.50
CA THR A 260 -26.86 51.22 -22.86
C THR A 260 -25.62 50.55 -22.26
N VAL A 261 -24.45 51.21 -22.31
CA VAL A 261 -23.22 50.72 -21.66
C VAL A 261 -23.40 50.61 -20.14
N TYR A 262 -24.05 51.59 -19.52
CA TYR A 262 -24.34 51.59 -18.09
C TYR A 262 -25.28 50.46 -17.68
N CYS A 263 -26.38 50.24 -18.40
CA CYS A 263 -27.31 49.14 -18.16
C CYS A 263 -26.63 47.77 -18.35
N ASP A 264 -25.82 47.59 -19.40
CA ASP A 264 -25.06 46.33 -19.58
C ASP A 264 -24.08 46.10 -18.42
N SER A 265 -23.44 47.15 -17.91
CA SER A 265 -22.56 47.07 -16.73
C SER A 265 -23.31 46.65 -15.46
N LEU A 266 -24.49 47.23 -15.19
CA LEU A 266 -25.31 46.86 -14.02
C LEU A 266 -25.79 45.41 -14.11
N VAL A 267 -26.23 44.99 -15.29
CA VAL A 267 -26.66 43.61 -15.54
C VAL A 267 -25.51 42.63 -15.34
N ARG A 268 -24.30 42.93 -15.85
CA ARG A 268 -23.09 42.14 -15.58
C ARG A 268 -22.80 42.05 -14.09
N LYS A 269 -22.78 43.18 -13.37
CA LYS A 269 -22.51 43.21 -11.92
C LYS A 269 -23.52 42.38 -11.12
N HIS A 270 -24.81 42.45 -11.44
CA HIS A 270 -25.82 41.64 -10.77
C HIS A 270 -25.62 40.14 -11.04
N PHE A 271 -25.28 39.76 -12.27
CA PHE A 271 -25.01 38.38 -12.60
C PHE A 271 -23.73 37.84 -11.97
N ASP A 272 -22.65 38.61 -12.04
CA ASP A 272 -21.36 38.22 -11.46
C ASP A 272 -21.48 38.05 -9.94
N LYS A 273 -22.29 38.90 -9.29
CA LYS A 273 -22.62 38.75 -7.86
C LYS A 273 -23.42 37.47 -7.60
N ALA A 274 -24.47 37.20 -8.37
CA ALA A 274 -25.29 35.99 -8.19
C ALA A 274 -24.49 34.70 -8.43
N THR A 275 -23.61 34.68 -9.44
CA THR A 275 -22.71 33.54 -9.66
C THR A 275 -21.72 33.38 -8.52
N LYS A 276 -21.14 34.48 -8.04
CA LYS A 276 -20.22 34.45 -6.90
C LYS A 276 -20.89 33.95 -5.62
N ASP A 277 -22.12 34.38 -5.34
CA ASP A 277 -22.89 33.91 -4.17
C ASP A 277 -23.21 32.40 -4.27
N ILE A 278 -23.50 31.89 -5.47
CA ILE A 278 -23.70 30.44 -5.72
C ILE A 278 -22.39 29.68 -5.56
N ASP A 279 -21.28 30.22 -6.08
CA ASP A 279 -19.95 29.61 -5.97
C ASP A 279 -19.50 29.55 -4.52
N GLU A 280 -19.60 30.66 -3.77
CA GLU A 280 -19.30 30.72 -2.34
C GLU A 280 -20.17 29.73 -1.56
N TRP A 281 -21.46 29.64 -1.86
CA TRP A 281 -22.35 28.68 -1.23
C TRP A 281 -21.94 27.22 -1.54
N ASN A 282 -21.64 26.91 -2.80
CA ASN A 282 -21.22 25.57 -3.22
C ASN A 282 -19.85 25.18 -2.65
N VAL A 283 -18.92 26.12 -2.54
CA VAL A 283 -17.62 25.93 -1.89
C VAL A 283 -17.81 25.64 -0.40
N ASN A 284 -18.62 26.43 0.29
CA ASN A 284 -18.92 26.23 1.72
C ASN A 284 -19.67 24.91 1.96
N ALA A 285 -20.65 24.57 1.12
CA ALA A 285 -21.36 23.29 1.23
C ALA A 285 -20.43 22.09 1.03
N ARG A 286 -19.47 22.18 0.11
CA ARG A 286 -18.43 21.15 -0.08
C ARG A 286 -17.44 21.10 1.09
N ALA A 287 -17.04 22.24 1.64
CA ALA A 287 -16.16 22.31 2.81
C ALA A 287 -16.83 21.66 4.04
N ASN A 288 -18.06 22.07 4.36
CA ASN A 288 -18.83 21.49 5.47
C ASN A 288 -19.05 19.98 5.30
N TYR A 289 -19.32 19.51 4.08
CA TYR A 289 -19.42 18.08 3.82
C TYR A 289 -18.10 17.34 4.03
N ARG A 290 -16.96 17.92 3.61
CA ARG A 290 -15.63 17.32 3.86
C ARG A 290 -15.33 17.24 5.35
N ASP A 291 -15.64 18.29 6.11
CA ASP A 291 -15.42 18.32 7.55
C ASP A 291 -16.29 17.29 8.26
N ALA A 292 -17.60 17.25 7.94
CA ALA A 292 -18.52 16.24 8.47
C ALA A 292 -18.11 14.81 8.07
N ARG A 293 -17.57 14.61 6.87
CA ARG A 293 -17.05 13.32 6.40
C ARG A 293 -15.80 12.91 7.17
N SER A 294 -14.87 13.84 7.39
CA SER A 294 -13.66 13.62 8.18
C SER A 294 -13.99 13.28 9.63
N GLU A 295 -14.93 14.00 10.24
CA GLU A 295 -15.43 13.73 11.60
C GLU A 295 -16.10 12.36 11.70
N TYR A 296 -16.94 12.01 10.71
CA TYR A 296 -17.52 10.67 10.60
C TYR A 296 -16.44 9.58 10.53
N GLU A 297 -15.44 9.74 9.65
CA GLU A 297 -14.36 8.76 9.48
C GLU A 297 -13.50 8.62 10.74
N ASN A 298 -13.22 9.73 11.44
CA ASN A 298 -12.51 9.73 12.71
C ASN A 298 -13.33 9.03 13.80
N THR A 299 -14.63 9.32 13.91
CA THR A 299 -15.53 8.70 14.88
C THR A 299 -15.64 7.19 14.64
N VAL A 300 -15.80 6.76 13.38
CA VAL A 300 -15.81 5.34 13.01
C VAL A 300 -14.50 4.68 13.38
N ARG A 301 -13.35 5.30 13.04
CA ARG A 301 -12.02 4.77 13.38
C ARG A 301 -11.82 4.63 14.89
N GLU A 302 -12.20 5.64 15.67
CA GLU A 302 -12.09 5.63 17.13
C GLU A 302 -12.99 4.56 17.75
N ASN A 303 -14.23 4.43 17.28
CA ASN A 303 -15.16 3.38 17.73
C ASN A 303 -14.61 1.98 17.45
N TRP A 304 -14.09 1.74 16.25
CA TRP A 304 -13.47 0.46 15.90
C TRP A 304 -12.20 0.18 16.71
N ALA A 305 -11.34 1.18 16.90
CA ALA A 305 -10.13 1.03 17.72
C ALA A 305 -10.44 0.80 19.21
N SER A 306 -11.51 1.43 19.73
CA SER A 306 -11.99 1.19 21.09
C SER A 306 -12.58 -0.21 21.24
N TRP A 307 -13.38 -0.65 20.26
CA TRP A 307 -13.93 -1.99 20.22
C TRP A 307 -12.85 -3.06 20.13
N GLU A 308 -11.82 -2.87 19.30
CA GLU A 308 -10.74 -3.85 19.15
C GLU A 308 -9.98 -4.03 20.47
N ARG A 309 -9.70 -2.92 21.18
CA ARG A 309 -9.09 -2.96 22.51
C ARG A 309 -9.97 -3.71 23.51
N ALA A 310 -11.26 -3.38 23.58
CA ALA A 310 -12.20 -4.06 24.48
C ALA A 310 -12.35 -5.56 24.14
N ASN A 311 -12.37 -5.92 22.86
CA ASN A 311 -12.44 -7.31 22.41
C ASN A 311 -11.18 -8.08 22.79
N ARG A 312 -10.00 -7.46 22.66
CA ARG A 312 -8.71 -8.05 23.07
C ARG A 312 -8.64 -8.25 24.58
N GLU A 313 -9.10 -7.28 25.37
CA GLU A 313 -9.19 -7.41 26.82
C GLU A 313 -10.13 -8.54 27.23
N ALA A 314 -11.30 -8.65 26.59
CA ALA A 314 -12.24 -9.74 26.81
C ALA A 314 -11.63 -11.10 26.44
N MET A 315 -10.87 -11.18 25.34
CA MET A 315 -10.14 -12.39 24.95
C MET A 315 -9.11 -12.80 26.00
N LEU A 316 -8.29 -11.87 26.49
CA LEU A 316 -7.30 -12.13 27.55
C LEU A 316 -7.94 -12.51 28.88
N GLU A 317 -9.11 -11.95 29.19
CA GLU A 317 -9.89 -12.37 30.35
C GLU A 317 -10.47 -13.78 30.18
N ALA A 318 -10.98 -14.11 28.99
CA ALA A 318 -11.44 -15.45 28.65
C ALA A 318 -10.32 -16.48 28.76
N GLU A 319 -9.12 -16.15 28.26
CA GLU A 319 -7.93 -16.98 28.39
C GLU A 319 -7.55 -17.21 29.85
N ARG A 320 -7.43 -16.14 30.65
CA ARG A 320 -7.11 -16.27 32.10
C ARG A 320 -8.14 -17.12 32.83
N ARG A 321 -9.42 -16.93 32.54
CA ARG A 321 -10.49 -17.72 33.15
C ARG A 321 -10.44 -19.18 32.71
N PHE A 322 -10.21 -19.42 31.43
CA PHE A 322 -10.09 -20.76 30.87
C PHE A 322 -8.88 -21.50 31.46
N ILE A 323 -7.72 -20.84 31.59
CA ILE A 323 -6.55 -21.37 32.30
C ILE A 323 -6.90 -21.69 33.76
N GLY A 324 -7.66 -20.83 34.45
CA GLY A 324 -8.12 -21.11 35.82
C GLY A 324 -9.05 -22.32 35.93
N LEU A 325 -9.92 -22.55 34.94
CA LEU A 325 -10.84 -23.69 34.91
C LEU A 325 -10.14 -25.00 34.57
N VAL A 326 -9.21 -24.96 33.62
CA VAL A 326 -8.40 -26.11 33.22
C VAL A 326 -7.37 -26.41 34.31
N GLY A 327 -6.75 -25.39 34.88
CA GLY A 327 -5.68 -25.49 35.88
C GLY A 327 -4.28 -25.64 35.25
N VAL A 328 -4.16 -25.47 33.94
CA VAL A 328 -2.91 -25.61 33.17
C VAL A 328 -2.82 -24.47 32.18
N ASP A 329 -1.66 -23.80 32.16
CA ASP A 329 -1.38 -22.71 31.24
C ASP A 329 -0.73 -23.28 29.96
N ILE A 330 -1.56 -23.54 28.96
CA ILE A 330 -1.16 -24.07 27.64
C ILE A 330 -0.52 -23.03 26.73
N SER A 331 -0.60 -21.74 27.08
CA SER A 331 0.08 -20.67 26.33
C SER A 331 1.60 -20.70 26.55
N ARG A 332 2.05 -21.30 27.67
CA ARG A 332 3.46 -21.44 28.01
C ARG A 332 4.11 -22.57 27.22
N LYS A 333 5.30 -22.30 26.70
CA LYS A 333 6.16 -23.31 26.08
C LYS A 333 6.54 -24.38 27.11
N GLY A 334 6.41 -25.66 26.75
CA GLY A 334 6.75 -26.80 27.61
C GLY A 334 5.65 -27.16 28.61
N TRP A 335 4.39 -26.79 28.35
CA TRP A 335 3.25 -27.19 29.18
C TRP A 335 3.06 -28.72 29.22
N GLU A 336 3.56 -29.43 28.21
CA GLU A 336 3.58 -30.89 28.11
C GLU A 336 4.39 -31.54 29.24
N SER A 337 5.33 -30.79 29.83
CA SER A 337 6.17 -31.21 30.95
C SER A 337 5.73 -30.59 32.27
N GLN A 338 4.64 -29.83 32.33
CA GLN A 338 4.22 -29.18 33.59
C GLN A 338 3.73 -30.16 34.66
N TRP A 339 3.58 -31.45 34.34
CA TRP A 339 3.27 -32.48 35.31
C TRP A 339 4.46 -32.86 36.21
N MET A 340 5.69 -32.59 35.76
CA MET A 340 6.90 -32.84 36.54
C MET A 340 7.43 -31.55 37.17
N ASP A 341 8.20 -31.71 38.25
CA ASP A 341 8.89 -30.59 38.88
C ASP A 341 9.98 -30.03 37.96
N PRO A 342 10.28 -28.71 38.02
CA PRO A 342 11.35 -28.12 37.21
C PRO A 342 12.73 -28.77 37.45
N GLY A 343 12.99 -29.23 38.67
CA GLY A 343 14.19 -29.98 39.01
C GLY A 343 14.26 -31.34 38.30
N ASP A 344 13.15 -32.08 38.30
CA ASP A 344 13.05 -33.39 37.64
C ASP A 344 13.10 -33.24 36.11
N PHE A 345 12.53 -32.17 35.55
CA PHE A 345 12.66 -31.85 34.13
C PHE A 345 14.11 -31.57 33.74
N LYS A 346 14.83 -30.80 34.56
CA LYS A 346 16.25 -30.56 34.34
C LYS A 346 17.03 -31.88 34.41
N GLN A 347 16.75 -32.72 35.40
CA GLN A 347 17.39 -34.04 35.54
C GLN A 347 17.13 -34.93 34.32
N PHE A 348 15.89 -34.95 33.81
CA PHE A 348 15.54 -35.65 32.57
C PHE A 348 16.35 -35.12 31.38
N ALA A 349 16.47 -33.79 31.23
CA ALA A 349 17.25 -33.18 30.17
C ALA A 349 18.74 -33.52 30.28
N ASP A 350 19.30 -33.49 31.49
CA ASP A 350 20.69 -33.81 31.78
C ASP A 350 20.99 -35.29 31.47
N ILE A 351 20.14 -36.22 31.90
CA ILE A 351 20.26 -37.65 31.60
C ILE A 351 20.16 -37.90 30.08
N ASN A 352 19.19 -37.28 29.41
CA ASN A 352 19.02 -37.44 27.96
C ASN A 352 20.22 -36.87 27.19
N SER A 353 20.76 -35.74 27.62
CA SER A 353 21.98 -35.17 27.05
C SER A 353 23.19 -36.08 27.29
N PHE A 354 23.36 -36.57 28.52
CA PHE A 354 24.44 -37.47 28.92
C PHE A 354 24.45 -38.77 28.11
N ILE A 355 23.28 -39.38 27.87
CA ILE A 355 23.18 -40.59 27.04
C ILE A 355 23.55 -40.30 25.58
N LYS A 356 23.12 -39.15 25.03
CA LYS A 356 23.44 -38.75 23.66
C LYS A 356 24.94 -38.52 23.48
N SER A 357 25.59 -37.86 24.43
CA SER A 357 27.04 -37.65 24.41
C SER A 357 27.84 -38.89 24.79
N GLY A 358 27.30 -39.79 25.61
CA GLY A 358 27.99 -40.94 26.18
C GLY A 358 28.47 -41.99 25.17
N ARG A 359 28.03 -41.89 23.90
CA ARG A 359 28.56 -42.71 22.80
C ARG A 359 29.82 -42.12 22.18
N ASP A 360 29.93 -40.79 22.19
CA ASP A 360 31.04 -40.04 21.58
C ASP A 360 32.13 -39.71 22.61
N MET A 361 31.73 -39.53 23.88
CA MET A 361 32.61 -39.32 25.02
C MET A 361 32.33 -40.43 26.04
N LEU A 362 33.28 -41.36 26.17
CA LEU A 362 33.15 -42.54 27.05
C LEU A 362 33.23 -42.09 28.52
N PRO A 363 32.13 -42.13 29.29
CA PRO A 363 32.08 -41.51 30.62
C PRO A 363 32.78 -42.34 31.70
N ALA A 364 33.31 -41.69 32.73
CA ALA A 364 33.76 -42.35 33.95
C ALA A 364 32.57 -42.62 34.91
N ILE A 365 32.74 -43.51 35.91
CA ILE A 365 31.64 -43.86 36.85
C ILE A 365 31.18 -42.65 37.67
N ASP A 366 32.11 -41.79 38.09
CA ASP A 366 31.83 -40.58 38.86
C ASP A 366 31.12 -39.48 38.05
N GLU A 367 31.07 -39.62 36.72
CA GLU A 367 30.33 -38.75 35.80
C GLU A 367 28.88 -39.20 35.59
N PHE A 368 28.47 -40.36 36.14
CA PHE A 368 27.11 -40.86 35.95
C PHE A 368 26.09 -39.94 36.63
N VAL A 369 25.19 -39.40 35.82
CA VAL A 369 24.07 -38.59 36.29
C VAL A 369 23.06 -39.51 36.99
N PRO A 370 22.76 -39.35 38.30
CA PRO A 370 21.85 -40.27 38.99
C PRO A 370 20.46 -40.32 38.34
N VAL A 371 19.90 -41.54 38.19
CA VAL A 371 18.53 -41.73 37.68
C VAL A 371 17.56 -41.69 38.87
N PRO A 372 16.77 -40.62 39.05
CA PRO A 372 15.82 -40.55 40.16
C PRO A 372 14.60 -41.46 39.89
N PRO A 373 13.81 -41.80 40.93
CA PRO A 373 12.50 -42.39 40.72
C PRO A 373 11.57 -41.40 40.01
N LEU A 374 10.68 -41.91 39.16
CA LEU A 374 9.66 -41.11 38.48
C LEU A 374 8.68 -40.52 39.50
N ARG A 375 8.49 -39.20 39.46
CA ARG A 375 7.58 -38.46 40.37
C ARG A 375 6.76 -37.45 39.57
N TYR A 376 5.56 -37.17 40.06
CA TYR A 376 4.76 -36.05 39.59
C TYR A 376 4.82 -34.91 40.60
N ARG A 377 4.53 -33.70 40.13
CA ARG A 377 4.49 -32.50 40.96
C ARG A 377 3.28 -32.54 41.90
N GLU A 378 3.50 -32.44 43.20
CA GLU A 378 2.43 -32.58 44.20
C GLU A 378 1.36 -31.48 44.11
N ASP A 379 1.76 -30.28 43.69
CA ASP A 379 0.86 -29.12 43.56
C ASP A 379 -0.12 -29.21 42.37
N LEU A 380 -0.07 -30.29 41.57
CA LEU A 380 -0.94 -30.44 40.42
C LEU A 380 -2.41 -30.30 40.82
N PRO A 381 -3.26 -29.69 39.96
CA PRO A 381 -4.68 -29.61 40.24
C PRO A 381 -5.26 -30.99 40.58
N GLU A 382 -6.10 -31.07 41.63
CA GLU A 382 -6.66 -32.33 42.18
C GLU A 382 -7.27 -33.22 41.08
N ARG A 383 -7.90 -32.59 40.08
CA ARG A 383 -8.51 -33.27 38.93
C ARG A 383 -7.54 -34.12 38.10
N TYR A 384 -6.26 -33.77 38.08
CA TYR A 384 -5.23 -34.49 37.33
C TYR A 384 -4.37 -35.39 38.22
N ARG A 385 -4.19 -34.99 39.49
CA ARG A 385 -3.27 -35.65 40.42
C ARG A 385 -3.52 -37.16 40.51
N ARG A 386 -4.77 -37.57 40.73
CA ARG A 386 -5.13 -39.01 40.87
C ARG A 386 -4.86 -39.80 39.59
N SER A 387 -5.18 -39.23 38.43
CA SER A 387 -4.96 -39.89 37.14
C SER A 387 -3.47 -40.04 36.83
N MET A 388 -2.69 -38.99 37.09
CA MET A 388 -1.23 -39.02 36.91
C MET A 388 -0.57 -39.98 37.90
N GLN A 389 -0.98 -39.96 39.16
CA GLN A 389 -0.49 -40.90 40.17
C GLN A 389 -0.77 -42.34 39.76
N SER A 390 -2.03 -42.66 39.41
CA SER A 390 -2.40 -44.01 38.96
C SER A 390 -1.62 -44.45 37.73
N TYR A 391 -1.33 -43.52 36.80
CA TYR A 391 -0.55 -43.82 35.60
C TYR A 391 0.93 -44.06 35.92
N ILE A 392 1.56 -43.20 36.72
CA ILE A 392 2.94 -43.37 37.16
C ILE A 392 3.11 -44.67 37.96
N ASP A 393 2.18 -44.97 38.87
CA ASP A 393 2.18 -46.22 39.62
C ASP A 393 2.03 -47.45 38.71
N SER A 394 1.41 -47.29 37.53
CA SER A 394 1.31 -48.36 36.53
C SER A 394 2.61 -48.55 35.75
N LEU A 395 3.31 -47.46 35.42
CA LEU A 395 4.63 -47.51 34.78
C LEU A 395 5.67 -48.14 35.70
N VAL A 396 5.71 -47.71 36.96
CA VAL A 396 6.63 -48.28 37.97
C VAL A 396 6.36 -49.77 38.18
N ARG A 397 5.09 -50.21 38.16
CA ARG A 397 4.76 -51.64 38.25
C ARG A 397 5.14 -52.43 37.01
N ALA A 398 4.99 -51.85 35.81
CA ALA A 398 5.43 -52.47 34.56
C ALA A 398 6.96 -52.63 34.52
N ASP A 399 7.72 -51.66 35.05
CA ASP A 399 9.18 -51.74 35.13
C ASP A 399 9.70 -52.78 36.13
N LEU A 400 8.87 -53.17 37.11
CA LEU A 400 9.16 -54.20 38.11
C LEU A 400 8.68 -55.60 37.70
N ALA A 401 7.96 -55.73 36.59
CA ALA A 401 7.55 -57.03 36.06
C ALA A 401 8.74 -57.69 35.35
N PRO A 402 9.11 -58.93 35.71
CA PRO A 402 10.31 -59.62 35.22
C PRO A 402 10.30 -59.95 33.73
#